data_AF-A0A0C9UY01-F1
#
_entry.id   AF-A0A0C9UY01-F1
#
_cell.length_a   1.000
_cell.length_b   1.000
_cell.length_c   1.000
_cell.angle_alpha   90.00
_cell.angle_beta   90.00
_cell.angle_gamma   90.00
#
_symmetry.space_group_name_H-M   'P 1'
#
loop_
_entity.id
_entity.type
_entity.pdbx_description
1 polymer ?
#
loop_
_entity_poly.entity_id
_entity_poly.type
_entity_poly.pdbx_seq_one_letter_code
_entity_poly.pdbx_strand_id
1 'polypeptide(L)'
;MTGAFQSKSRKQKLPNTTRNVPSKQIKHTNSITTHPNTSTKGGDMSSEDKAAKEAHIQCALEAFHSGTMKSIRKASNTFNVPFATLQGRTKEHHSHSKGHESQQILTEAEEHSLIDWCVKESQKGRAWTCLDLQQHVYQMKAHTLLSPVLKCHNT
;
A
#
# COMPACT_ATOMS: atom_id res chain seq x y z
N MET A 1 10.44 78.80 -45.09
CA MET A 1 10.00 79.93 -44.23
C MET A 1 8.83 79.45 -43.40
N THR A 2 8.86 79.73 -42.08
CA THR A 2 7.75 79.70 -41.09
C THR A 2 6.99 78.37 -40.90
N GLY A 3 6.84 77.79 -39.71
CA GLY A 3 7.17 78.20 -38.36
C GLY A 3 6.79 77.07 -37.37
N ALA A 4 7.44 77.07 -36.22
CA ALA A 4 7.16 76.19 -35.10
C ALA A 4 5.94 76.67 -34.31
N PHE A 5 5.17 75.76 -33.70
CA PHE A 5 4.54 76.00 -32.39
C PHE A 5 4.34 74.66 -31.66
N GLN A 6 4.95 74.56 -30.47
CA GLN A 6 4.74 73.48 -29.51
C GLN A 6 3.39 73.67 -28.79
N SER A 7 2.75 72.56 -28.42
CA SER A 7 1.89 72.52 -27.23
C SER A 7 1.86 71.11 -26.64
N LYS A 8 2.41 71.01 -25.43
CA LYS A 8 2.32 69.87 -24.51
C LYS A 8 0.89 69.78 -23.99
N SER A 9 0.35 68.58 -23.80
CA SER A 9 -0.08 68.09 -22.48
C SER A 9 -1.19 67.03 -22.52
N ARG A 10 -1.03 66.12 -21.56
CA ARG A 10 -2.07 65.38 -20.82
C ARG A 10 -2.56 64.06 -21.43
N LYS A 11 -1.84 63.01 -21.02
CA LYS A 11 -2.38 61.67 -20.78
C LYS A 11 -3.74 61.76 -20.09
N GLN A 12 -4.80 61.37 -20.79
CA GLN A 12 -6.04 60.92 -20.16
C GLN A 12 -6.04 59.40 -20.21
N LYS A 13 -5.77 58.82 -19.03
CA LYS A 13 -5.87 57.40 -18.72
C LYS A 13 -7.36 57.03 -18.80
N LEU A 14 -7.75 56.27 -19.81
CA LEU A 14 -9.10 55.74 -19.93
C LEU A 14 -9.45 54.91 -18.68
N PRO A 15 -10.61 55.13 -18.05
CA PRO A 15 -11.06 54.30 -16.94
C PRO A 15 -11.41 52.90 -17.44
N ASN A 16 -10.78 51.89 -16.82
CA ASN A 16 -11.05 50.48 -17.04
C ASN A 16 -12.51 50.20 -16.65
N THR A 17 -13.37 50.01 -17.64
CA THR A 17 -14.75 49.55 -17.43
C THR A 17 -14.70 48.05 -17.21
N THR A 18 -14.61 47.67 -15.95
CA THR A 18 -15.11 46.39 -15.47
C THR A 18 -16.63 46.43 -15.60
N ARG A 19 -17.20 45.57 -16.45
CA ARG A 19 -18.38 44.75 -16.10
C ARG A 19 -18.85 43.86 -17.25
N ASN A 20 -19.15 42.62 -16.82
CA ASN A 20 -20.10 41.68 -17.41
C ASN A 20 -19.60 40.74 -18.51
N VAL A 21 -18.70 39.82 -18.11
CA VAL A 21 -18.71 38.46 -18.68
C VAL A 21 -19.77 37.68 -17.90
N PRO A 22 -20.74 37.01 -18.54
CA PRO A 22 -21.68 36.17 -17.82
C PRO A 22 -20.89 35.03 -17.14
N SER A 23 -20.88 35.05 -15.81
CA SER A 23 -20.45 33.94 -14.97
C SER A 23 -21.22 32.70 -15.37
N LYS A 24 -20.62 31.84 -16.21
CA LYS A 24 -20.99 30.43 -16.23
C LYS A 24 -20.70 29.93 -14.83
N GLN A 25 -21.77 29.77 -14.06
CA GLN A 25 -21.82 29.09 -12.79
C GLN A 25 -21.00 27.81 -12.89
N ILE A 26 -19.74 27.87 -12.47
CA ILE A 26 -19.03 26.67 -12.06
C ILE A 26 -19.77 26.28 -10.79
N LYS A 27 -20.72 25.35 -10.94
CA LYS A 27 -21.30 24.64 -9.81
C LYS A 27 -20.13 23.88 -9.20
N HIS A 28 -19.47 24.50 -8.24
CA HIS A 28 -18.59 23.79 -7.32
C HIS A 28 -19.52 22.90 -6.52
N THR A 29 -19.85 21.71 -7.05
CA THR A 29 -20.37 20.64 -6.23
C THR A 29 -19.22 20.22 -5.36
N ASN A 30 -19.07 20.87 -4.21
CA ASN A 30 -18.34 20.33 -3.09
C ASN A 30 -19.15 19.14 -2.59
N SER A 31 -19.15 18.05 -3.38
CA SER A 31 -19.48 16.72 -2.91
C SER A 31 -18.32 16.33 -2.00
N ILE A 32 -18.34 16.87 -0.79
CA ILE A 32 -17.66 16.27 0.35
C ILE A 32 -18.40 14.95 0.55
N THR A 33 -18.03 13.94 -0.22
CA THR A 33 -18.38 12.56 0.08
C THR A 33 -17.62 12.25 1.35
N THR A 34 -18.29 12.50 2.47
CA THR A 34 -17.89 12.03 3.80
C THR A 34 -17.76 10.52 3.69
N HIS A 35 -16.54 10.04 3.47
CA HIS A 35 -16.25 8.65 3.74
C HIS A 35 -16.49 8.47 5.25
N PRO A 36 -17.34 7.53 5.68
CA PRO A 36 -17.48 7.26 7.09
C PRO A 36 -16.10 6.83 7.59
N ASN A 37 -15.49 7.66 8.43
CA ASN A 37 -14.30 7.28 9.18
C ASN A 37 -14.77 6.28 10.23
N THR A 38 -14.90 5.02 9.84
CA THR A 38 -15.19 3.93 10.77
C THR A 38 -13.91 3.64 11.54
N SER A 39 -13.55 4.53 12.46
CA SER A 39 -12.72 4.22 13.62
C SER A 39 -13.60 3.37 14.55
N THR A 40 -13.80 2.12 14.14
CA THR A 40 -14.53 1.15 14.95
C THR A 40 -13.57 0.70 16.05
N LYS A 41 -13.90 1.08 17.28
CA LYS A 41 -13.51 0.41 18.54
C LYS A 41 -13.16 -1.07 18.28
N GLY A 42 -12.01 -1.51 18.78
CA GLY A 42 -11.49 -2.87 18.62
C GLY A 42 -12.48 -3.93 19.07
N GLY A 43 -13.34 -4.37 18.15
CA GLY A 43 -14.01 -5.66 18.18
C GLY A 43 -13.07 -6.65 17.52
N ASP A 44 -12.83 -7.78 18.19
CA ASP A 44 -12.02 -8.86 17.67
C ASP A 44 -12.72 -9.44 16.43
N MET A 45 -12.33 -8.96 15.26
CA MET A 45 -12.85 -9.44 13.98
C MET A 45 -12.24 -10.82 13.70
N SER A 46 -13.07 -11.74 13.19
CA SER A 46 -12.66 -13.08 12.78
C SER A 46 -11.48 -13.05 11.80
N SER A 47 -10.67 -14.10 11.78
CA SER A 47 -9.46 -14.15 10.93
C SER A 47 -9.82 -14.11 9.44
N GLU A 48 -10.96 -14.71 9.09
CA GLU A 48 -11.53 -14.79 7.76
C GLU A 48 -11.88 -13.40 7.23
N ASP A 49 -12.45 -12.54 8.08
CA ASP A 49 -12.79 -11.16 7.71
C ASP A 49 -11.55 -10.32 7.42
N LYS A 50 -10.43 -10.58 8.11
CA LYS A 50 -9.15 -9.89 7.86
C LYS A 50 -8.57 -10.33 6.52
N ALA A 51 -8.61 -11.63 6.21
CA ALA A 51 -8.16 -12.16 4.92
C ALA A 51 -8.99 -11.62 3.75
N ALA A 52 -10.32 -11.57 3.88
CA ALA A 52 -11.21 -11.01 2.86
C ALA A 52 -10.93 -9.52 2.59
N LYS A 53 -10.69 -8.73 3.66
CA LYS A 53 -10.30 -7.33 3.53
C LYS A 53 -8.97 -7.16 2.80
N GLU A 54 -7.98 -7.98 3.14
CA GLU A 54 -6.67 -7.93 2.47
C GLU A 54 -6.78 -8.31 0.99
N ALA A 55 -7.63 -9.29 0.64
CA ALA A 55 -7.90 -9.64 -0.75
C ALA A 55 -8.49 -8.46 -1.55
N HIS A 56 -9.44 -7.71 -0.98
CA HIS A 56 -9.97 -6.51 -1.64
C HIS A 56 -8.91 -5.40 -1.83
N ILE A 57 -8.02 -5.22 -0.86
CA ILE A 57 -6.90 -4.29 -0.96
C ILE A 57 -5.98 -4.72 -2.12
N GLN A 58 -5.65 -6.01 -2.20
CA GLN A 58 -4.76 -6.55 -3.21
C GLN A 58 -5.34 -6.42 -4.63
N CYS A 59 -6.61 -6.78 -4.82
CA CYS A 59 -7.31 -6.58 -6.10
C CYS A 59 -7.33 -5.11 -6.54
N ALA A 60 -7.51 -4.19 -5.60
CA ALA A 60 -7.49 -2.75 -5.89
C ALA A 60 -6.11 -2.26 -6.34
N LEU A 61 -5.05 -2.75 -5.71
CA LEU A 61 -3.66 -2.45 -6.09
C LEU A 61 -3.31 -3.03 -7.46
N GLU A 62 -3.71 -4.27 -7.73
CA GLU A 62 -3.49 -4.92 -9.02
C GLU A 62 -4.22 -4.18 -10.16
N ALA A 63 -5.47 -3.78 -9.95
CA ALA A 63 -6.22 -2.99 -10.93
C ALA A 63 -5.57 -1.61 -11.19
N PHE A 64 -4.94 -1.03 -10.18
CA PHE A 64 -4.20 0.23 -10.32
C PHE A 64 -2.87 0.03 -11.07
N HIS A 65 -2.06 -0.95 -10.67
CA HIS A 65 -0.76 -1.24 -11.29
C HIS A 65 -0.88 -1.75 -12.73
N SER A 66 -1.90 -2.55 -13.03
CA SER A 66 -2.20 -3.01 -14.40
C SER A 66 -2.68 -1.89 -15.33
N GLY A 67 -2.94 -0.68 -14.80
CA GLY A 67 -3.47 0.44 -15.58
C GLY A 67 -4.97 0.34 -15.89
N THR A 68 -5.65 -0.72 -15.45
CA THR A 68 -7.11 -0.89 -15.55
C THR A 68 -7.84 0.28 -14.89
N MET A 69 -7.27 0.80 -13.79
CA MET A 69 -7.72 2.03 -13.15
C MET A 69 -6.63 3.09 -13.09
N LYS A 70 -6.88 4.21 -13.78
CA LYS A 70 -5.97 5.35 -13.88
C LYS A 70 -5.83 6.19 -12.60
N SER A 71 -6.54 5.85 -11.52
CA SER A 71 -6.53 6.63 -10.28
C SER A 71 -6.82 5.76 -9.05
N ILE A 72 -6.06 6.01 -7.98
CA ILE A 72 -6.25 5.41 -6.65
C ILE A 72 -7.65 5.71 -6.11
N ARG A 73 -8.21 6.90 -6.37
CA ARG A 73 -9.57 7.26 -5.93
C ARG A 73 -10.64 6.40 -6.61
N LYS A 74 -10.43 6.06 -7.89
CA LYS A 74 -11.34 5.17 -8.62
C LYS A 74 -11.27 3.76 -8.05
N ALA A 75 -10.06 3.24 -7.83
CA ALA A 75 -9.85 1.93 -7.21
C ALA A 75 -10.47 1.83 -5.81
N SER A 76 -10.29 2.87 -4.99
CA SER A 76 -10.89 2.99 -3.65
C SER A 76 -12.42 2.82 -3.69
N ASN A 77 -13.09 3.55 -4.60
CA ASN A 77 -14.55 3.48 -4.71
C ASN A 77 -15.04 2.15 -5.28
N THR A 78 -14.35 1.59 -6.27
CA THR A 78 -14.77 0.35 -6.92
C THR A 78 -14.61 -0.88 -6.02
N PHE A 79 -13.54 -0.93 -5.24
CA PHE A 79 -13.26 -2.05 -4.32
C PHE A 79 -13.68 -1.78 -2.88
N ASN A 80 -14.30 -0.64 -2.61
CA ASN A 80 -14.73 -0.20 -1.27
C ASN A 80 -13.60 -0.26 -0.22
N VAL A 81 -12.40 0.13 -0.62
CA VAL A 81 -11.21 0.19 0.26
C VAL A 81 -10.90 1.66 0.56
N PRO A 82 -10.62 2.05 1.82
CA PRO A 82 -10.28 3.44 2.14
C PRO A 82 -9.09 3.97 1.31
N PHE A 83 -9.23 5.18 0.78
CA PHE A 83 -8.21 5.82 -0.04
C PHE A 83 -6.84 5.90 0.67
N ALA A 84 -6.84 6.26 1.96
CA ALA A 84 -5.62 6.36 2.76
C ALA A 84 -4.89 5.01 2.84
N THR A 85 -5.63 3.90 2.96
CA THR A 85 -5.07 2.54 2.95
C THR A 85 -4.39 2.25 1.62
N LEU A 86 -5.09 2.46 0.49
CA LEU A 86 -4.49 2.22 -0.83
C LEU A 86 -3.29 3.13 -1.10
N GLN A 87 -3.38 4.40 -0.74
CA GLN A 87 -2.28 5.34 -0.90
C GLN A 87 -1.05 4.91 -0.10
N GLY A 88 -1.22 4.44 1.14
CA GLY A 88 -0.15 3.88 1.94
C GLY A 88 0.46 2.65 1.27
N ARG A 89 -0.36 1.71 0.80
CA ARG A 89 0.12 0.48 0.14
C ARG A 89 0.84 0.74 -1.19
N THR A 90 0.43 1.76 -1.96
CA THR A 90 1.16 2.18 -3.18
C THR A 90 2.53 2.78 -2.89
N LYS A 91 2.78 3.26 -1.65
CA LYS A 91 4.02 3.89 -1.21
C LYS A 91 4.90 2.93 -0.37
N GLU A 92 4.74 1.62 -0.54
CA GLU A 92 5.53 0.56 0.10
C GLU A 92 5.13 0.11 1.51
N HIS A 93 4.00 0.55 2.07
CA HIS A 93 3.54 -0.07 3.32
C HIS A 93 3.10 -1.52 3.07
N HIS A 94 3.74 -2.48 3.73
CA HIS A 94 3.33 -3.89 3.70
C HIS A 94 2.15 -4.16 4.63
N SER A 95 1.44 -5.27 4.40
CA SER A 95 0.44 -5.75 5.37
C SER A 95 1.13 -6.14 6.68
N HIS A 96 0.37 -6.12 7.78
CA HIS A 96 0.87 -6.63 9.04
C HIS A 96 1.31 -8.10 8.92
N SER A 97 0.56 -8.94 8.20
CA SER A 97 0.92 -10.35 7.98
C SER A 97 2.28 -10.49 7.30
N LYS A 98 2.50 -9.76 6.20
CA LYS A 98 3.76 -9.78 5.45
C LYS A 98 4.92 -9.18 6.24
N GLY A 99 4.63 -8.17 7.05
CA GLY A 99 5.59 -7.63 8.02
C GLY A 99 6.01 -8.70 9.03
N HIS A 100 5.06 -9.46 9.58
CA HIS A 100 5.34 -10.56 10.51
C HIS A 100 6.16 -11.67 9.85
N GLU A 101 5.78 -12.12 8.65
CA GLU A 101 6.54 -13.12 7.87
C GLU A 101 8.01 -12.69 7.70
N SER A 102 8.26 -11.43 7.34
CA SER A 102 9.63 -10.91 7.16
C SER A 102 10.46 -10.81 8.45
N GLN A 103 9.80 -10.80 9.61
CA GLN A 103 10.42 -10.73 10.93
C GLN A 103 10.60 -12.12 11.57
N GLN A 104 9.99 -13.16 11.02
CA GLN A 104 10.12 -14.52 11.53
C GLN A 104 11.53 -15.05 11.29
N ILE A 105 12.04 -15.75 12.30
CA ILE A 105 13.35 -16.42 12.21
C ILE A 105 13.26 -17.60 11.25
N LEU A 106 12.14 -18.31 11.25
CA LEU A 106 11.88 -19.44 10.37
C LEU A 106 10.97 -19.01 9.21
N THR A 107 11.21 -19.58 8.04
CA THR A 107 10.26 -19.55 6.92
C THR A 107 9.14 -20.56 7.17
N GLU A 108 7.98 -20.40 6.54
CA GLU A 108 6.85 -21.34 6.66
C GLU A 108 7.27 -22.81 6.37
N ALA A 109 8.12 -23.03 5.37
CA ALA A 109 8.64 -24.35 5.03
C ALA A 109 9.51 -24.96 6.14
N GLU A 110 10.30 -24.12 6.82
CA GLU A 110 11.09 -24.52 7.97
C GLU A 110 10.18 -24.80 9.18
N GLU A 111 9.19 -23.96 9.45
CA GLU A 111 8.22 -24.20 10.53
C GLU A 111 7.49 -25.54 10.34
N HIS A 112 7.07 -25.86 9.11
CA HIS A 112 6.48 -27.17 8.80
C HIS A 112 7.46 -28.32 9.04
N SER A 113 8.73 -28.17 8.66
CA SER A 113 9.76 -29.19 8.92
C SER A 113 10.00 -29.39 10.42
N LEU A 114 9.96 -28.31 11.20
CA LEU A 114 10.07 -28.36 12.66
C LEU A 114 8.85 -29.06 13.28
N ILE A 115 7.64 -28.78 12.79
CA ILE A 115 6.40 -29.45 13.23
C ILE A 115 6.46 -30.94 12.90
N ASP A 116 6.89 -31.31 11.69
CA ASP A 116 7.03 -32.71 11.28
C ASP A 116 8.05 -33.46 12.15
N TRP A 117 9.18 -32.82 12.45
CA TRP A 117 10.17 -33.36 13.37
C TRP A 117 9.58 -33.58 14.76
N CYS A 118 8.83 -32.59 15.28
CA CYS A 118 8.09 -32.72 16.52
C CYS A 118 7.12 -33.91 16.44
N VAL A 119 6.22 -34.00 15.47
CA VAL A 119 5.28 -35.13 15.39
C VAL A 119 6.00 -36.49 15.41
N LYS A 120 7.14 -36.61 14.71
CA LYS A 120 7.97 -37.83 14.71
C LYS A 120 8.63 -38.12 16.06
N GLU A 121 9.15 -37.11 16.77
CA GLU A 121 9.75 -37.32 18.09
C GLU A 121 8.69 -37.66 19.15
N SER A 122 7.48 -37.12 19.05
CA SER A 122 6.38 -37.46 19.95
C SER A 122 5.96 -38.92 19.80
N GLN A 123 5.93 -39.44 18.57
CA GLN A 123 5.67 -40.86 18.30
C GLN A 123 6.70 -41.80 18.94
N LYS A 124 7.92 -41.32 19.21
CA LYS A 124 8.96 -42.10 19.91
C LYS A 124 8.77 -42.11 21.43
N GLY A 125 7.74 -41.45 21.95
CA GLY A 125 7.46 -41.34 23.38
C GLY A 125 8.43 -40.40 24.12
N ARG A 126 9.18 -39.55 23.40
CA ARG A 126 10.10 -38.58 23.98
C ARG A 126 9.39 -37.24 24.14
N ALA A 127 9.46 -36.65 25.35
CA ALA A 127 9.15 -35.24 25.52
C ALA A 127 10.35 -34.41 25.06
N TRP A 128 10.13 -33.41 24.22
CA TRP A 128 11.17 -32.43 23.90
C TRP A 128 11.24 -31.34 24.96
N THR A 129 12.45 -30.83 25.14
CA THR A 129 12.72 -29.60 25.87
C THR A 129 12.79 -28.42 24.90
N CYS A 130 12.69 -27.20 25.44
CA CYS A 130 12.94 -25.98 24.68
C CYS A 130 14.34 -26.00 24.03
N LEU A 131 15.33 -26.63 24.68
CA LEU A 131 16.68 -26.75 24.15
C LEU A 131 16.74 -27.65 22.91
N ASP A 132 16.02 -28.78 22.90
CA ASP A 132 15.98 -29.67 21.73
C ASP A 132 15.38 -28.92 20.51
N LEU A 133 14.32 -28.14 20.73
CA LEU A 133 13.70 -27.29 19.70
C LEU A 133 14.68 -26.23 19.16
N GLN A 134 15.37 -25.52 20.05
CA GLN A 134 16.35 -24.50 19.67
C GLN A 134 17.52 -25.12 18.89
N GLN A 135 18.02 -26.28 19.33
CA GLN A 135 19.06 -27.01 18.63
C GLN A 135 18.60 -27.42 17.23
N HIS A 136 17.38 -27.95 17.08
CA HIS A 136 16.85 -28.34 15.78
C HIS A 136 16.73 -27.15 14.82
N VAL A 137 16.18 -26.02 15.30
CA VAL A 137 16.09 -24.76 14.54
C VAL A 137 17.48 -24.29 14.08
N TYR A 138 18.48 -24.35 14.96
CA TYR A 138 19.85 -23.99 14.60
C TYR A 138 20.41 -24.89 13.50
N GLN A 139 20.21 -26.21 13.59
CA GLN A 139 20.66 -27.16 12.56
C GLN A 139 20.01 -26.87 11.21
N MET A 140 18.69 -26.60 11.18
CA MET A 140 17.99 -26.25 9.95
C MET A 140 18.60 -25.01 9.29
N LYS A 141 18.88 -23.97 10.08
CA LYS A 141 19.52 -22.75 9.57
C LYS A 141 20.94 -22.99 9.07
N ALA A 142 21.71 -23.84 9.75
CA ALA A 142 23.07 -24.17 9.32
C ALA A 142 23.08 -24.87 7.94
N HIS A 143 22.15 -25.77 7.66
CA HIS A 143 22.06 -26.47 6.37
C HIS A 143 21.60 -25.57 5.21
N THR A 144 20.71 -24.61 5.48
CA THR A 144 20.27 -23.61 4.49
C THR A 144 21.40 -22.66 4.07
N LEU A 145 22.31 -22.35 4.99
CA LEU A 145 23.44 -21.44 4.71
C LEU A 145 24.66 -22.14 4.07
N LEU A 146 24.72 -23.47 4.14
CA LEU A 146 25.82 -24.29 3.61
C LEU A 146 25.54 -24.92 2.24
N SER A 147 24.49 -24.50 1.54
CA SER A 147 24.25 -24.87 0.13
C SER A 147 24.68 -23.74 -0.81
N PRO A 148 25.97 -23.64 -1.19
CA PRO A 148 26.36 -22.81 -2.31
C PRO A 148 25.86 -23.49 -3.60
N VAL A 149 25.01 -22.78 -4.32
CA VAL A 149 24.96 -22.73 -5.79
C VAL A 149 25.55 -23.96 -6.50
N LEU A 150 24.72 -24.98 -6.74
CA LEU A 150 24.86 -25.79 -7.95
C LEU A 150 23.84 -25.30 -8.98
N LYS A 151 23.97 -24.02 -9.37
CA LYS A 151 23.55 -23.57 -10.69
C LYS A 151 24.75 -23.66 -11.61
N CYS A 152 25.03 -24.87 -12.07
CA CYS A 152 25.82 -25.06 -13.27
C CYS A 152 24.83 -25.45 -14.37
N HIS A 153 24.40 -24.45 -15.14
CA HIS A 153 23.88 -24.66 -16.48
C HIS A 153 25.06 -24.85 -17.45
N ASN A 154 24.80 -25.53 -18.57
CA ASN A 154 25.66 -25.86 -19.72
C ASN A 154 26.34 -27.24 -19.58
N THR A 155 26.13 -28.21 -20.47
CA THR A 155 25.63 -28.22 -21.86
C THR A 155 24.88 -29.51 -22.15
#